data_AF-A0A7E5VBF1-F1
#
_entry.id   AF-A0A7E5VBF1-F1
#
_cell.length_a   1.000
_cell.length_b   1.000
_cell.length_c   1.000
_cell.angle_alpha   90.00
_cell.angle_beta   90.00
_cell.angle_gamma   90.00
#
_symmetry.space_group_name_H-M   'P 1'
#
loop_
_entity.id
_entity.type
_entity.pdbx_description
1 polymer ?
#
loop_
_entity_poly.entity_id
_entity_poly.type
_entity_poly.pdbx_seq_one_letter_code
_entity_poly.pdbx_strand_id
1 'polypeptide(L)'
;MDNMDELARRRQNPVLPRCTNCSLTLTKKRRKYHVEELNIESIDLLRGWVKPTVVTPEDNLCTDCFGILQDRALGTDGEIDTTPAFGHTHVCLGCGDFFGSKKIQPAVDESPVKDVIIGWTPEHLLPRLNRVCITCWMVATRVAQQRKKAREAEAAAKKTEAAAVAPPENNSIIPGVERPPQPLQSLADQLSQNERAQEEPDPPIRNPALAQLVQNPTATAQPQAPQPNEDDSAWSSQAQPEDSTQDGTEWSQNQAGASQDPAEWSSRGANQEHSQDGIEWTARINGTMSNNCEWLPEATGDELSQQRPDWPAEAQTEQAPETEPMQVEQPTYQSTEPIQEQNAEPAQNQVAQPVPAQPAQPAQPAQPAQPAQRAQPAQRAQPAAARPVQAPSLLQATHELMTPATNPKIQSMLYTRLSATSRYCLVRRCRNTALLPVPNGIRDVLLIENKVYVPHNAMVCQRHLYVDDWRKLKGRLNDFSPFQVDDIFKRLQKYRHHTIDFERVERMDPHWRFYYLGLTVEQFNKFIREIPELSHQLRRPRRALSIFLVDLRKRCASMQQMAALFSMPREAMERDLRAVKYIMASIDSALWHSLFPPNLRVRPH
;
A
#
# COMPACT_ATOMS: atom_id res chain seq x y z
N MET A 1 -11.64 41.67 -11.79
CA MET A 1 -11.76 40.28 -11.32
C MET A 1 -10.40 39.70 -10.88
N ASP A 2 -9.28 40.33 -11.27
CA ASP A 2 -7.92 39.79 -11.10
C ASP A 2 -7.45 39.67 -9.63
N ASN A 3 -7.94 40.52 -8.73
CA ASN A 3 -7.47 40.58 -7.34
C ASN A 3 -7.83 39.33 -6.50
N MET A 4 -8.86 38.56 -6.87
CA MET A 4 -9.28 37.37 -6.11
C MET A 4 -8.60 36.08 -6.58
N ASP A 5 -8.34 35.94 -7.89
CA ASP A 5 -7.45 34.88 -8.39
C ASP A 5 -6.01 35.12 -7.89
N GLU A 6 -5.60 36.38 -7.81
CA GLU A 6 -4.37 36.80 -7.13
C GLU A 6 -4.39 36.41 -5.63
N LEU A 7 -5.49 36.62 -4.89
CA LEU A 7 -5.60 36.23 -3.48
C LEU A 7 -5.60 34.71 -3.26
N ALA A 8 -6.21 33.95 -4.18
CA ALA A 8 -6.17 32.48 -4.17
C ALA A 8 -4.76 31.95 -4.48
N ARG A 9 -4.00 32.66 -5.32
CA ARG A 9 -2.56 32.41 -5.56
C ARG A 9 -1.69 32.85 -4.37
N ARG A 10 -1.95 34.01 -3.77
CA ARG A 10 -1.17 34.61 -2.65
C ARG A 10 -1.39 33.97 -1.28
N ARG A 11 -2.50 33.24 -1.06
CA ARG A 11 -2.67 32.41 0.15
C ARG A 11 -1.85 31.12 0.12
N GLN A 12 -1.22 30.80 -1.00
CA GLN A 12 -0.10 29.89 -1.01
C GLN A 12 1.08 30.70 -0.43
N ASN A 13 1.68 30.21 0.67
CA ASN A 13 2.96 30.67 1.26
C ASN A 13 3.93 31.17 0.17
N PRO A 14 4.91 32.07 0.47
CA PRO A 14 5.89 32.57 -0.51
C PRO A 14 6.28 31.45 -1.45
N VAL A 15 5.88 31.58 -2.73
CA VAL A 15 5.62 30.47 -3.66
C VAL A 15 6.74 29.45 -3.52
N LEU A 16 6.50 28.44 -2.69
CA LEU A 16 7.53 27.46 -2.43
C LEU A 16 7.74 26.74 -3.75
N PRO A 17 9.00 26.51 -4.16
CA PRO A 17 9.27 25.85 -5.42
C PRO A 17 8.55 24.51 -5.43
N ARG A 18 7.88 24.19 -6.55
CA ARG A 18 7.22 22.92 -6.74
C ARG A 18 8.10 22.05 -7.64
N CYS A 19 8.01 20.74 -7.46
CA CYS A 19 8.59 19.79 -8.39
C CYS A 19 7.89 19.91 -9.74
N THR A 20 8.60 20.25 -10.80
CA THR A 20 8.04 20.46 -12.14
C THR A 20 7.34 19.20 -12.66
N ASN A 21 7.85 18.00 -12.36
CA ASN A 21 7.26 16.74 -12.78
C ASN A 21 6.04 16.29 -11.94
N CYS A 22 6.08 16.37 -10.60
CA CYS A 22 4.99 15.82 -9.75
C CYS A 22 4.19 16.86 -8.95
N SER A 23 4.46 18.16 -9.14
CA SER A 23 3.88 19.29 -8.40
C SER A 23 4.05 19.25 -6.88
N LEU A 24 4.88 18.36 -6.33
CA LEU A 24 5.15 18.33 -4.90
C LEU A 24 5.84 19.64 -4.46
N THR A 25 5.28 20.30 -3.46
CA THR A 25 5.89 21.50 -2.84
C THR A 25 7.18 21.12 -2.12
N LEU A 26 8.28 21.77 -2.53
CA LEU A 26 9.64 21.53 -2.02
C LEU A 26 9.91 22.48 -0.87
N THR A 27 9.83 21.95 0.35
CA THR A 27 10.18 22.72 1.57
C THR A 27 11.70 22.73 1.77
N LYS A 28 12.22 23.69 2.55
CA LYS A 28 13.65 23.79 2.88
C LYS A 28 14.27 22.51 3.46
N LYS A 29 13.45 21.61 4.03
CA LYS A 29 13.88 20.34 4.61
C LYS A 29 14.05 19.22 3.58
N ARG A 30 13.47 19.36 2.39
CA ARG A 30 13.58 18.37 1.32
C ARG A 30 14.70 18.78 0.39
N ARG A 31 15.55 17.82 0.04
CA ARG A 31 16.53 18.02 -1.04
C ARG A 31 15.76 18.28 -2.34
N LYS A 32 16.23 19.27 -3.08
CA LYS A 32 15.72 19.65 -4.39
C LYS A 32 16.90 19.68 -5.36
N TYR A 33 16.62 19.40 -6.62
CA TYR A 33 17.59 19.41 -7.70
C TYR A 33 17.12 20.42 -8.72
N HIS A 34 18.00 21.30 -9.14
CA HIS A 34 17.70 22.23 -10.21
C HIS A 34 17.75 21.51 -11.56
N VAL A 35 16.92 21.90 -12.51
CA VAL A 35 16.93 21.29 -13.86
C VAL A 35 18.27 21.53 -14.56
N GLU A 36 18.95 22.64 -14.26
CA GLU A 36 20.31 22.93 -14.76
C GLU A 36 21.37 21.89 -14.33
N GLU A 37 21.14 21.13 -13.25
CA GLU A 37 22.05 20.10 -12.76
C GLU A 37 21.86 18.74 -13.48
N LEU A 38 20.83 18.61 -14.32
CA LEU A 38 20.55 17.39 -15.07
C LEU A 38 21.42 17.29 -16.32
N ASN A 39 21.73 16.05 -16.74
CA ASN A 39 22.30 15.82 -18.06
C ASN A 39 21.25 16.09 -19.16
N ILE A 40 21.73 16.34 -20.39
CA ILE A 40 20.87 16.72 -21.53
C ILE A 40 19.79 15.66 -21.79
N GLU A 41 20.14 14.38 -21.71
CA GLU A 41 19.22 13.25 -21.90
C GLU A 41 18.08 13.25 -20.87
N SER A 42 18.37 13.49 -19.59
CA SER A 42 17.35 13.62 -18.55
C SER A 42 16.47 14.85 -18.74
N ILE A 43 17.04 15.96 -19.24
CA ILE A 43 16.26 17.17 -19.55
C ILE A 43 15.29 16.89 -20.69
N ASP A 44 15.72 16.23 -21.76
CA ASP A 44 14.88 15.92 -22.91
C ASP A 44 13.79 14.89 -22.55
N LEU A 45 14.13 13.90 -21.72
CA LEU A 45 13.16 12.96 -21.16
C LEU A 45 12.12 13.68 -20.28
N LEU A 46 12.57 14.57 -19.40
CA LEU A 46 11.69 15.39 -18.56
C LEU A 46 10.76 16.26 -19.40
N ARG A 47 11.28 16.94 -20.45
CA ARG A 47 10.48 17.73 -21.39
C ARG A 47 9.42 16.89 -22.09
N GLY A 48 9.75 15.64 -22.42
CA GLY A 48 8.79 14.67 -22.95
C GLY A 48 7.65 14.38 -21.96
N TRP A 49 7.98 14.17 -20.68
CA TRP A 49 7.00 13.82 -19.64
C TRP A 49 6.07 14.96 -19.27
N VAL A 50 6.58 16.20 -19.27
CA VAL A 50 5.81 17.36 -18.79
C VAL A 50 5.21 18.18 -19.92
N LYS A 51 5.22 17.70 -21.17
CA LYS A 51 4.55 18.36 -22.29
C LYS A 51 3.04 18.50 -21.99
N PRO A 52 2.42 19.69 -22.18
CA PRO A 52 2.93 20.88 -22.89
C PRO A 52 3.61 21.94 -22.01
N THR A 53 3.87 21.67 -20.74
CA THR A 53 4.54 22.61 -19.84
C THR A 53 5.99 22.83 -20.24
N VAL A 54 6.40 24.09 -20.35
CA VAL A 54 7.77 24.47 -20.68
C VAL A 54 8.67 24.22 -19.48
N VAL A 55 9.80 23.55 -19.71
CA VAL A 55 10.85 23.32 -18.70
C VAL A 55 11.95 24.37 -18.86
N THR A 56 12.25 25.05 -17.77
CA THR A 56 13.25 26.12 -17.64
C THR A 56 14.42 25.68 -16.75
N PRO A 57 15.62 26.28 -16.83
CA PRO A 57 16.73 25.94 -15.94
C PRO A 57 16.43 26.17 -14.45
N GLU A 58 15.58 27.14 -14.14
CA GLU A 58 15.18 27.53 -12.78
C GLU A 58 14.18 26.55 -12.15
N ASP A 59 13.62 25.63 -12.94
CA ASP A 59 12.72 24.59 -12.48
C ASP A 59 13.41 23.65 -11.49
N ASN A 60 12.59 23.05 -10.62
CA ASN A 60 13.09 22.20 -9.54
C ASN A 60 12.47 20.81 -9.62
N LEU A 61 13.22 19.80 -9.21
CA LEU A 61 12.75 18.43 -9.04
C LEU A 61 12.88 18.00 -7.57
N CYS A 62 11.95 17.15 -7.13
CA CYS A 62 12.14 16.40 -5.90
C CYS A 62 13.10 15.22 -6.14
N THR A 63 13.73 14.74 -5.06
CA THR A 63 14.66 13.61 -5.10
C THR A 63 14.12 12.38 -5.83
N ASP A 64 12.85 12.02 -5.58
CA ASP A 64 12.27 10.82 -6.20
C ASP A 64 12.06 10.98 -7.71
N CYS A 65 11.64 12.16 -8.17
CA CYS A 65 11.53 12.42 -9.61
C CYS A 65 12.89 12.49 -10.29
N PHE A 66 13.90 13.03 -9.60
CA PHE A 66 15.28 13.08 -10.08
C PHE A 66 15.86 11.67 -10.24
N GLY A 67 15.71 10.80 -9.23
CA GLY A 67 16.18 9.41 -9.31
C GLY A 67 15.55 8.64 -10.46
N ILE A 68 14.21 8.74 -10.62
CA ILE A 68 13.50 8.07 -11.72
C ILE A 68 13.97 8.57 -13.09
N LEU A 69 14.27 9.87 -13.23
CA LEU A 69 14.82 10.42 -14.47
C LEU A 69 16.21 9.89 -14.75
N GLN A 70 17.10 9.89 -13.75
CA GLN A 70 18.46 9.37 -13.92
C GLN A 70 18.46 7.88 -14.28
N ASP A 71 17.67 7.06 -13.57
CA ASP A 71 17.60 5.62 -13.81
C ASP A 71 17.14 5.31 -15.24
N ARG A 72 16.23 6.13 -15.79
CA ARG A 72 15.69 5.94 -17.14
C ARG A 72 16.54 6.54 -18.24
N ALA A 73 17.22 7.65 -17.97
CA ALA A 73 18.18 8.23 -18.90
C ALA A 73 19.41 7.30 -19.07
N LEU A 74 19.83 6.61 -18.00
CA LEU A 74 20.98 5.70 -18.01
C LEU A 74 20.66 4.25 -18.40
N GLY A 75 19.41 3.95 -18.77
CA GLY A 75 18.98 2.59 -19.12
C GLY A 75 19.86 1.96 -20.20
N THR A 76 20.49 0.83 -19.88
CA THR A 76 21.52 0.15 -20.69
C THR A 76 20.98 -0.56 -21.93
N ASP A 77 19.67 -0.66 -22.06
CA ASP A 77 19.03 -1.65 -22.93
C ASP A 77 18.69 -1.07 -24.32
N GLY A 78 19.18 0.13 -24.63
CA GLY A 78 19.02 0.80 -25.93
C GLY A 78 17.62 1.35 -26.21
N GLU A 79 16.58 0.88 -25.50
CA GLU A 79 15.21 1.39 -25.60
C GLU A 79 14.89 2.31 -24.42
N ILE A 80 14.88 3.63 -24.68
CA ILE A 80 14.53 4.64 -23.68
C ILE A 80 13.01 4.59 -23.44
N ASP A 81 12.58 4.16 -22.25
CA ASP A 81 11.17 4.25 -21.85
C ASP A 81 10.75 5.72 -21.66
N THR A 82 10.11 6.26 -22.70
CA THR A 82 9.59 7.63 -22.73
C THR A 82 8.28 7.80 -21.95
N THR A 83 7.72 6.73 -21.38
CA THR A 83 6.45 6.80 -20.64
C THR A 83 6.60 7.72 -19.43
N PRO A 84 5.70 8.69 -19.18
CA PRO A 84 5.83 9.57 -18.01
C PRO A 84 5.81 8.81 -16.69
N ALA A 85 6.82 9.03 -15.85
CA ALA A 85 6.89 8.49 -14.50
C ALA A 85 7.03 9.58 -13.45
N PHE A 86 6.45 9.35 -12.27
CA PHE A 86 6.32 10.38 -11.24
C PHE A 86 6.80 9.84 -9.90
N GLY A 87 7.73 10.55 -9.26
CA GLY A 87 8.21 10.19 -7.92
C GLY A 87 7.12 10.22 -6.86
N HIS A 88 6.09 11.05 -7.06
CA HIS A 88 4.97 11.15 -6.13
C HIS A 88 3.63 11.07 -6.86
N THR A 89 2.77 10.17 -6.38
CA THR A 89 1.40 9.96 -6.89
C THR A 89 0.32 10.49 -5.95
N HIS A 90 0.68 10.81 -4.71
CA HIS A 90 -0.23 11.23 -3.66
C HIS A 90 -0.02 12.69 -3.28
N VAL A 91 -0.10 13.59 -4.27
CA VAL A 91 0.08 15.04 -4.11
C VAL A 91 -1.23 15.76 -4.43
N CYS A 92 -1.60 16.73 -3.60
CA CYS A 92 -2.71 17.63 -3.88
C CYS A 92 -2.32 18.59 -5.01
N LEU A 93 -2.98 18.51 -6.16
CA LEU A 93 -2.63 19.34 -7.32
C LEU A 93 -2.85 20.85 -7.09
N GLY A 94 -3.79 21.22 -6.20
CA GLY A 94 -3.97 22.63 -5.81
C GLY A 94 -2.77 23.23 -5.06
N CYS A 95 -2.36 22.63 -3.94
CA CYS A 95 -1.32 23.19 -3.06
C CYS A 95 0.05 22.50 -3.14
N GLY A 96 0.19 21.42 -3.90
CA GLY A 96 1.40 20.61 -3.99
C GLY A 96 1.76 19.81 -2.72
N ASP A 97 0.89 19.78 -1.69
CA ASP A 97 1.17 19.01 -0.49
C ASP A 97 0.87 17.52 -0.66
N PHE A 98 1.67 16.69 0.00
CA PHE A 98 1.40 15.26 0.11
C PHE A 98 0.08 14.99 0.86
N PHE A 99 -0.71 14.04 0.39
CA PHE A 99 -2.04 13.76 0.94
C PHE A 99 -2.00 13.23 2.37
N GLY A 100 -0.94 12.55 2.80
CA GLY A 100 -0.72 12.11 4.18
C GLY A 100 -2.01 11.70 4.91
N SER A 101 -2.30 12.37 6.03
CA SER A 101 -3.53 12.21 6.81
C SER A 101 -4.65 13.20 6.47
N LYS A 102 -4.47 14.03 5.43
CA LYS A 102 -5.44 15.05 5.04
C LYS A 102 -6.66 14.39 4.42
N LYS A 103 -7.85 14.95 4.68
CA LYS A 103 -9.06 14.54 3.97
C LYS A 103 -8.93 14.92 2.49
N ILE A 104 -9.24 13.97 1.62
CA ILE A 104 -9.15 14.10 0.17
C ILE A 104 -10.56 14.18 -0.39
N GLN A 105 -10.76 15.03 -1.38
CA GLN A 105 -11.97 15.03 -2.21
C GLN A 105 -11.63 14.55 -3.62
N PRO A 106 -12.45 13.65 -4.21
CA PRO A 106 -12.32 13.32 -5.61
C PRO A 106 -12.69 14.55 -6.46
N ALA A 107 -11.94 14.78 -7.53
CA ALA A 107 -12.31 15.79 -8.51
C ALA A 107 -13.47 15.23 -9.34
N VAL A 108 -14.71 15.58 -8.99
CA VAL A 108 -15.92 15.15 -9.73
C VAL A 108 -15.92 15.78 -11.12
N ASP A 109 -16.27 15.00 -12.14
CA ASP A 109 -15.88 15.27 -13.52
C ASP A 109 -16.47 16.53 -14.17
N GLU A 110 -17.55 17.11 -13.63
CA GLU A 110 -18.27 18.24 -14.24
C GLU A 110 -18.66 19.34 -13.23
N SER A 111 -17.82 19.58 -12.21
CA SER A 111 -18.07 20.65 -11.26
C SER A 111 -17.40 21.96 -11.69
N PRO A 112 -18.04 23.14 -11.56
CA PRO A 112 -17.36 24.44 -11.74
C PRO A 112 -16.19 24.62 -10.77
N VAL A 113 -16.13 23.81 -9.71
CA VAL A 113 -14.99 23.71 -8.78
C VAL A 113 -13.77 23.07 -9.47
N LYS A 114 -13.98 22.08 -10.35
CA LYS A 114 -12.93 21.42 -11.13
C LYS A 114 -12.28 22.42 -12.07
N ASP A 115 -13.04 23.25 -12.77
CA ASP A 115 -12.50 24.30 -13.66
C ASP A 115 -11.56 25.26 -12.94
N VAL A 116 -11.91 25.63 -11.70
CA VAL A 116 -11.05 26.48 -10.86
C VAL A 116 -9.74 25.76 -10.52
N ILE A 117 -9.80 24.48 -10.18
CA ILE A 117 -8.62 23.68 -9.84
C ILE A 117 -7.74 23.42 -11.08
N ILE A 118 -8.36 23.16 -12.25
CA ILE A 118 -7.66 23.04 -13.54
C ILE A 118 -6.84 24.30 -13.78
N GLY A 119 -7.41 25.48 -13.55
CA GLY A 119 -6.70 26.75 -13.68
C GLY A 119 -5.52 26.96 -12.71
N TRP A 120 -5.36 26.11 -11.69
CA TRP A 120 -4.21 26.13 -10.77
C TRP A 120 -3.19 25.03 -11.05
N THR A 121 -3.53 24.08 -11.91
CA THR A 121 -2.78 22.85 -12.10
C THR A 121 -2.01 22.92 -13.43
N PRO A 122 -0.70 22.62 -13.44
CA PRO A 122 0.05 22.51 -14.70
C PRO A 122 -0.61 21.53 -15.68
N GLU A 123 -0.62 21.87 -16.96
CA GLU A 123 -1.39 21.15 -17.98
C GLU A 123 -1.04 19.66 -18.07
N HIS A 124 0.25 19.31 -17.95
CA HIS A 124 0.72 17.93 -17.99
C HIS A 124 0.23 17.07 -16.82
N LEU A 125 -0.30 17.68 -15.76
CA LEU A 125 -0.86 16.98 -14.59
C LEU A 125 -2.39 16.89 -14.61
N LEU A 126 -3.06 17.55 -15.56
CA LEU A 126 -4.51 17.49 -15.69
C LEU A 126 -5.04 16.06 -15.91
N PRO A 127 -4.39 15.17 -16.69
CA PRO A 127 -4.83 13.77 -16.81
C PRO A 127 -4.82 13.03 -15.47
N ARG A 128 -4.10 13.55 -14.47
CA ARG A 128 -3.97 12.98 -13.13
C ARG A 128 -4.81 13.70 -12.09
N LEU A 129 -5.60 14.68 -12.50
CA LEU A 129 -6.49 15.44 -11.62
C LEU A 129 -7.67 14.58 -11.15
N ASN A 130 -7.37 13.65 -10.25
CA ASN A 130 -8.36 12.78 -9.63
C ASN A 130 -8.67 13.17 -8.18
N ARG A 131 -7.76 13.91 -7.52
CA ARG A 131 -7.81 14.16 -6.07
C ARG A 131 -7.27 15.53 -5.71
N VAL A 132 -7.92 16.18 -4.76
CA VAL A 132 -7.42 17.40 -4.10
C VAL A 132 -7.65 17.34 -2.60
N CYS A 133 -6.85 18.07 -1.82
CA CYS A 133 -7.10 18.17 -0.39
C CYS A 133 -8.38 18.98 -0.14
N ILE A 134 -9.08 18.68 0.96
CA ILE A 134 -10.33 19.35 1.32
C ILE A 134 -10.18 20.87 1.40
N THR A 135 -9.02 21.37 1.82
CA THR A 135 -8.75 22.81 1.91
C THR A 135 -8.76 23.46 0.53
N CYS A 136 -8.03 22.90 -0.44
CA CYS A 136 -8.05 23.39 -1.83
C CYS A 136 -9.44 23.27 -2.46
N TRP A 137 -10.16 22.17 -2.18
CA TRP A 137 -11.54 22.00 -2.64
C TRP A 137 -12.47 23.10 -2.12
N MET A 138 -12.41 23.42 -0.83
CA MET A 138 -13.24 24.47 -0.22
C MET A 138 -12.92 25.85 -0.81
N VAL A 139 -11.62 26.14 -1.04
CA VAL A 139 -11.21 27.40 -1.69
C VAL A 139 -11.74 27.46 -3.11
N ALA A 140 -11.57 26.39 -3.90
CA ALA A 140 -12.06 26.33 -5.27
C ALA A 140 -13.59 26.47 -5.33
N THR A 141 -14.30 25.89 -4.36
CA THR A 141 -15.76 26.00 -4.23
C THR A 141 -16.19 27.47 -4.05
N ARG A 142 -15.52 28.21 -3.18
CA ARG A 142 -15.83 29.64 -2.96
C ARG A 142 -15.57 30.47 -4.21
N VAL A 143 -14.45 30.22 -4.90
CA VAL A 143 -14.10 30.90 -6.15
C VAL A 143 -15.13 30.60 -7.24
N ALA A 144 -15.53 29.33 -7.40
CA ALA A 144 -16.57 28.92 -8.34
C ALA A 144 -17.91 29.61 -8.06
N GLN A 145 -18.33 29.67 -6.79
CA GLN A 145 -19.54 30.38 -6.38
C GLN A 145 -19.46 31.89 -6.67
N GLN A 146 -18.31 32.51 -6.42
CA GLN A 146 -18.10 33.93 -6.73
C GLN A 146 -18.18 34.20 -8.25
N ARG A 147 -17.53 33.37 -9.07
CA ARG A 147 -17.61 33.45 -10.54
C ARG A 147 -19.05 33.30 -11.04
N LYS A 148 -19.83 32.40 -10.44
CA LYS A 148 -21.26 32.23 -10.74
C LYS A 148 -22.06 33.50 -10.45
N LYS A 149 -21.95 34.04 -9.23
CA LYS A 149 -22.63 35.28 -8.82
C LYS A 149 -22.27 36.47 -9.72
N ALA A 150 -21.01 36.58 -10.11
CA ALA A 150 -20.57 37.67 -10.98
C ALA A 150 -21.17 37.55 -12.40
N ARG A 151 -21.27 36.34 -12.96
CA ARG A 151 -21.94 36.10 -14.25
C ARG A 151 -23.44 36.40 -14.18
N GLU A 152 -24.10 36.04 -13.08
CA GLU A 152 -25.51 36.36 -12.86
C GLU A 152 -25.72 37.88 -12.75
N ALA A 153 -24.84 38.59 -12.05
CA ALA A 153 -24.89 40.05 -11.95
C ALA A 153 -24.65 40.74 -13.31
N GLU A 154 -23.70 40.25 -14.11
CA GLU A 154 -23.44 40.77 -15.46
C GLU A 154 -24.62 40.53 -16.40
N ALA A 155 -25.23 39.34 -16.33
CA ALA A 155 -26.43 39.02 -17.11
C ALA A 155 -27.63 39.89 -16.69
N ALA A 156 -27.79 40.15 -15.39
CA ALA A 156 -28.81 41.07 -14.89
C ALA A 156 -28.58 42.50 -15.38
N ALA A 157 -27.33 43.00 -15.34
CA ALA A 157 -26.98 44.33 -15.83
C ALA A 157 -27.26 44.47 -17.33
N LYS A 158 -26.87 43.48 -18.15
CA LYS A 158 -27.16 43.46 -19.60
C LYS A 158 -28.67 43.43 -19.89
N LYS A 159 -29.47 42.75 -19.06
CA LYS A 159 -30.93 42.74 -19.19
C LYS A 159 -31.54 44.11 -18.86
N THR A 160 -31.02 44.82 -17.87
CA THR A 160 -31.46 46.18 -17.52
C THR A 160 -31.06 47.19 -18.60
N GLU A 161 -29.86 47.07 -19.17
CA GLU A 161 -29.40 47.92 -20.27
C GLU A 161 -30.24 47.71 -21.53
N ALA A 162 -30.52 46.46 -21.91
CA ALA A 162 -31.39 46.15 -23.03
C ALA A 162 -32.83 46.68 -22.85
N ALA A 163 -33.35 46.70 -21.62
CA ALA A 163 -34.65 47.28 -21.31
C ALA A 163 -34.67 48.81 -21.41
N ALA A 164 -33.54 49.48 -21.14
CA ALA A 164 -33.42 50.94 -21.23
C ALA A 164 -33.27 51.46 -22.67
N VAL A 165 -32.79 50.63 -23.59
CA VAL A 165 -32.58 50.99 -25.02
C VAL A 165 -33.81 50.66 -25.89
N ALA A 166 -34.84 50.00 -25.34
CA ALA A 166 -36.11 49.89 -26.03
C ALA A 166 -36.66 51.30 -26.30
N PRO A 167 -36.90 51.70 -27.57
CA PRO A 167 -37.45 53.01 -27.88
C PRO A 167 -38.74 53.19 -27.08
N PRO A 168 -39.00 54.36 -26.49
CA PRO A 168 -40.32 54.64 -25.97
C PRO A 168 -41.28 54.38 -27.14
N GLU A 169 -42.14 53.38 -27.00
CA GLU A 169 -43.21 53.17 -27.95
C GLU A 169 -43.93 54.50 -28.08
N ASN A 170 -43.74 55.14 -29.24
CA ASN A 170 -44.41 56.36 -29.60
C ASN A 170 -45.89 56.00 -29.70
N ASN A 171 -46.58 56.05 -28.57
CA ASN A 171 -48.02 56.12 -28.47
C ASN A 171 -48.44 57.47 -29.05
N SER A 172 -48.30 57.59 -30.37
CA SER A 172 -49.10 58.51 -31.16
C SER A 172 -50.54 58.07 -30.95
N ILE A 173 -51.19 58.79 -30.06
CA ILE A 173 -52.64 58.86 -29.91
C ILE A 173 -53.22 59.09 -31.31
N ILE A 174 -53.75 58.04 -31.92
CA ILE A 174 -54.70 58.15 -33.03
C ILE A 174 -56.07 58.35 -32.37
N PRO A 175 -56.72 59.51 -32.51
CA PRO A 175 -58.10 59.66 -32.09
C PRO A 175 -59.01 58.98 -33.11
N GLY A 176 -59.88 58.07 -32.63
CA GLY A 176 -61.09 57.68 -33.34
C GLY A 176 -60.97 56.48 -34.27
N VAL A 177 -60.94 55.27 -33.70
CA VAL A 177 -61.57 54.09 -34.32
C VAL A 177 -62.29 53.33 -33.20
N GLU A 178 -63.62 53.29 -33.29
CA GLU A 178 -64.50 52.52 -32.42
C GLU A 178 -64.10 51.04 -32.41
N ARG A 179 -63.79 50.53 -31.21
CA ARG A 179 -63.58 49.10 -30.97
C ARG A 179 -64.91 48.47 -30.57
N PRO A 180 -65.33 47.36 -31.18
CA PRO A 180 -66.59 46.68 -30.85
C PRO A 180 -66.51 46.02 -29.46
N PRO A 181 -67.67 45.85 -28.78
CA PRO A 181 -67.74 45.40 -27.40
C PRO A 181 -67.31 43.94 -27.29
N GLN A 182 -66.28 43.68 -26.48
CA GLN A 182 -66.00 42.33 -26.03
C GLN A 182 -66.87 41.97 -24.82
N PRO A 183 -67.32 40.71 -24.73
CA PRO A 183 -68.21 40.25 -23.68
C PRO A 183 -67.48 40.11 -22.34
N LEU A 184 -68.16 40.58 -21.28
CA LEU A 184 -67.82 40.34 -19.88
C LEU A 184 -67.77 38.83 -19.60
N GLN A 185 -66.56 38.26 -19.53
CA GLN A 185 -66.32 36.97 -18.90
C GLN A 185 -65.63 37.18 -17.54
N SER A 186 -66.46 37.06 -16.51
CA SER A 186 -66.18 36.43 -15.21
C SER A 186 -64.85 36.75 -14.53
N LEU A 187 -64.90 37.77 -13.66
CA LEU A 187 -63.92 38.01 -12.59
C LEU A 187 -63.95 36.92 -11.48
N ALA A 188 -64.81 35.89 -11.62
CA ALA A 188 -64.98 34.84 -10.63
C ALA A 188 -63.94 33.71 -10.74
N ASP A 189 -63.30 33.54 -11.90
CA ASP A 189 -62.31 32.47 -12.09
C ASP A 189 -60.90 32.83 -11.59
N GLN A 190 -60.61 34.13 -11.36
CA GLN A 190 -59.30 34.57 -10.88
C GLN A 190 -59.12 34.51 -9.35
N LEU A 191 -60.22 34.41 -8.58
CA LEU A 191 -60.15 34.29 -7.12
C LEU A 191 -60.05 32.84 -6.63
N SER A 192 -60.42 31.85 -7.46
CA SER A 192 -60.39 30.43 -7.06
C SER A 192 -59.00 29.76 -7.12
N GLN A 193 -57.96 30.46 -7.57
CA GLN A 193 -56.59 29.91 -7.67
C GLN A 193 -55.64 30.33 -6.54
N ASN A 194 -56.05 31.24 -5.64
CA ASN A 194 -55.19 31.76 -4.57
C ASN A 194 -55.42 31.14 -3.17
N GLU A 195 -56.41 30.26 -2.98
CA GLU A 195 -56.74 29.68 -1.66
C GLU A 195 -56.34 28.21 -1.46
N ARG A 196 -55.48 27.62 -2.32
CA ARG A 196 -55.13 26.18 -2.24
C ARG A 196 -53.69 25.87 -1.80
N ALA A 197 -53.09 26.71 -0.96
CA ALA A 197 -51.77 26.47 -0.40
C ALA A 197 -51.71 26.84 1.10
N GLN A 198 -52.41 26.10 1.94
CA GLN A 198 -52.13 25.96 3.38
C GLN A 198 -53.02 24.87 3.98
N GLU A 199 -52.53 23.63 4.03
CA GLU A 199 -53.01 22.60 4.95
C GLU A 199 -51.93 21.52 5.08
N GLU A 200 -51.23 21.51 6.22
CA GLU A 200 -50.43 20.39 6.70
C GLU A 200 -51.36 19.33 7.31
N PRO A 201 -51.03 18.03 7.17
CA PRO A 201 -51.46 17.05 8.15
C PRO A 201 -50.28 16.33 8.81
N ASP A 202 -50.32 16.33 10.16
CA ASP A 202 -49.51 15.53 11.07
C ASP A 202 -49.77 14.01 10.94
N PRO A 203 -48.84 13.13 11.40
CA PRO A 203 -48.77 11.73 11.00
C PRO A 203 -49.54 10.76 11.90
N PRO A 204 -49.98 9.58 11.39
CA PRO A 204 -50.39 8.50 12.25
C PRO A 204 -49.30 7.42 12.40
N ILE A 205 -49.15 7.03 13.67
CA ILE A 205 -48.37 5.91 14.20
C ILE A 205 -49.14 4.60 13.96
N ARG A 206 -48.52 3.57 13.34
CA ARG A 206 -48.50 2.14 13.79
C ARG A 206 -48.06 1.15 12.69
N ASN A 207 -47.03 0.36 13.02
CA ASN A 207 -46.82 -1.04 12.61
C ASN A 207 -47.82 -1.95 13.39
N PRO A 208 -48.11 -3.24 13.05
CA PRO A 208 -47.16 -4.23 12.50
C PRO A 208 -47.71 -5.35 11.56
N ALA A 209 -46.80 -6.24 11.13
CA ALA A 209 -46.92 -7.72 11.00
C ALA A 209 -47.20 -8.41 9.64
N LEU A 210 -46.16 -9.14 9.19
CA LEU A 210 -46.06 -10.59 8.86
C LEU A 210 -46.87 -11.27 7.72
N ALA A 211 -46.13 -12.14 6.99
CA ALA A 211 -46.53 -13.41 6.34
C ALA A 211 -47.37 -13.33 5.03
N GLN A 212 -47.23 -14.13 3.97
CA GLN A 212 -46.54 -15.40 3.67
C GLN A 212 -46.63 -15.75 2.14
N LEU A 213 -45.67 -16.56 1.64
CA LEU A 213 -45.72 -17.66 0.63
C LEU A 213 -46.16 -17.44 -0.86
N VAL A 214 -45.29 -17.70 -1.89
CA VAL A 214 -44.98 -18.97 -2.66
C VAL A 214 -45.66 -18.94 -4.07
N GLN A 215 -45.04 -19.13 -5.26
CA GLN A 215 -44.31 -20.28 -5.89
C GLN A 215 -43.48 -19.86 -7.16
N ASN A 216 -42.25 -20.40 -7.29
CA ASN A 216 -41.42 -20.98 -8.40
C ASN A 216 -41.69 -20.69 -9.93
N PRO A 217 -40.92 -21.27 -10.91
CA PRO A 217 -39.53 -20.93 -11.32
C PRO A 217 -39.38 -20.81 -12.87
N THR A 218 -38.30 -20.23 -13.41
CA THR A 218 -37.79 -20.62 -14.76
C THR A 218 -36.31 -20.31 -14.94
N ALA A 219 -35.61 -21.29 -15.51
CA ALA A 219 -34.19 -21.36 -15.79
C ALA A 219 -33.71 -20.44 -16.92
N THR A 220 -32.46 -19.99 -16.90
CA THR A 220 -31.66 -19.83 -18.14
C THR A 220 -30.14 -19.93 -17.88
N ALA A 221 -29.55 -20.83 -18.65
CA ALA A 221 -28.16 -21.14 -18.99
C ALA A 221 -26.99 -20.22 -18.58
N GLN A 222 -25.92 -20.85 -18.07
CA GLN A 222 -24.52 -20.43 -18.15
C GLN A 222 -23.91 -20.79 -19.51
N PRO A 223 -22.96 -20.01 -20.06
CA PRO A 223 -21.99 -20.51 -21.03
C PRO A 223 -20.67 -20.92 -20.38
N GLN A 224 -20.13 -22.02 -20.91
CA GLN A 224 -18.93 -22.74 -20.51
C GLN A 224 -17.62 -22.01 -20.88
N ALA A 225 -16.58 -22.31 -20.11
CA ALA A 225 -15.18 -21.96 -20.39
C ALA A 225 -14.58 -22.93 -21.45
N PRO A 226 -13.58 -22.48 -22.24
CA PRO A 226 -12.96 -23.31 -23.27
C PRO A 226 -11.88 -24.25 -22.70
N GLN A 227 -11.84 -25.48 -23.22
CA GLN A 227 -10.73 -26.42 -23.07
C GLN A 227 -9.63 -26.12 -24.09
N PRO A 228 -8.35 -26.41 -23.78
CA PRO A 228 -7.27 -26.39 -24.77
C PRO A 228 -7.17 -27.75 -25.49
N ASN A 229 -6.93 -27.65 -26.81
CA ASN A 229 -6.66 -28.77 -27.72
C ASN A 229 -5.27 -29.36 -27.46
N GLU A 230 -5.19 -30.69 -27.44
CA GLU A 230 -4.00 -31.45 -27.78
C GLU A 230 -4.22 -32.01 -29.19
N ASP A 231 -3.24 -31.88 -30.09
CA ASP A 231 -2.84 -32.93 -31.02
C ASP A 231 -1.58 -32.54 -31.84
N ASP A 232 -0.71 -33.54 -31.92
CA ASP A 232 0.23 -33.90 -32.99
C ASP A 232 1.40 -33.00 -33.39
N SER A 233 2.60 -33.49 -33.05
CA SER A 233 3.67 -33.71 -34.03
C SER A 233 4.68 -34.75 -33.54
N ALA A 234 4.63 -35.92 -34.17
CA ALA A 234 5.65 -36.95 -34.14
C ALA A 234 6.79 -36.62 -35.12
N TRP A 235 8.05 -36.91 -34.74
CA TRP A 235 9.03 -37.63 -35.58
C TRP A 235 10.36 -37.89 -34.82
N SER A 236 10.61 -39.18 -34.59
CA SER A 236 11.85 -39.93 -34.88
C SER A 236 13.23 -39.41 -34.41
N SER A 237 13.90 -40.14 -33.52
CA SER A 237 14.92 -41.16 -33.89
C SER A 237 15.79 -41.65 -32.71
N GLN A 238 15.91 -42.98 -32.62
CA GLN A 238 17.10 -43.79 -32.27
C GLN A 238 17.88 -43.56 -30.96
N ALA A 239 17.88 -44.53 -30.03
CA ALA A 239 18.82 -45.65 -29.97
C ALA A 239 18.53 -46.57 -28.76
N GLN A 240 19.08 -47.79 -28.83
CA GLN A 240 18.73 -49.04 -28.14
C GLN A 240 19.38 -49.25 -26.74
N PRO A 241 19.07 -50.37 -26.03
CA PRO A 241 18.90 -50.45 -24.58
C PRO A 241 19.91 -51.37 -23.84
N GLU A 242 19.93 -51.27 -22.50
CA GLU A 242 20.36 -52.27 -21.50
C GLU A 242 19.59 -51.89 -20.20
N ASP A 243 19.12 -52.72 -19.28
CA ASP A 243 19.13 -54.16 -19.07
C ASP A 243 17.95 -54.48 -18.13
N SER A 244 17.42 -55.68 -18.32
CA SER A 244 16.45 -56.44 -17.57
C SER A 244 16.72 -56.53 -16.06
N THR A 245 15.68 -56.44 -15.23
CA THR A 245 15.39 -57.48 -14.24
C THR A 245 13.93 -57.41 -13.78
N GLN A 246 13.23 -58.51 -14.08
CA GLN A 246 11.94 -58.87 -13.53
C GLN A 246 12.10 -59.23 -12.05
N ASP A 247 11.11 -58.89 -11.23
CA ASP A 247 10.53 -59.90 -10.34
C ASP A 247 9.09 -59.52 -10.03
N GLY A 248 8.20 -60.46 -10.35
CA GLY A 248 6.79 -60.41 -10.04
C GLY A 248 6.51 -61.07 -8.71
N THR A 249 5.48 -60.59 -8.02
CA THR A 249 4.67 -61.48 -7.18
C THR A 249 3.24 -60.92 -7.16
N GLU A 250 2.33 -61.68 -7.76
CA GLU A 250 0.90 -61.67 -7.44
C GLU A 250 0.70 -61.81 -5.93
N TRP A 251 -0.44 -61.35 -5.39
CA TRP A 251 -1.33 -62.15 -4.53
C TRP A 251 -2.67 -61.42 -4.43
N SER A 252 -3.73 -62.19 -4.56
CA SER A 252 -5.12 -61.79 -4.75
C SER A 252 -5.85 -61.27 -3.50
N GLN A 253 -6.90 -60.48 -3.80
CA GLN A 253 -8.21 -60.33 -3.15
C GLN A 253 -8.40 -60.77 -1.67
N ASN A 254 -8.95 -59.85 -0.86
CA ASN A 254 -10.22 -60.11 -0.15
C ASN A 254 -10.94 -58.82 0.30
N GLN A 255 -12.27 -58.88 0.20
CA GLN A 255 -13.25 -57.86 0.57
C GLN A 255 -13.58 -57.89 2.08
N ALA A 256 -13.93 -56.72 2.63
CA ALA A 256 -14.93 -56.42 3.69
C ALA A 256 -14.57 -55.04 4.26
N GLY A 257 -15.40 -54.00 4.31
CA GLY A 257 -16.82 -53.95 4.65
C GLY A 257 -16.96 -53.42 6.08
N ALA A 258 -17.13 -52.10 6.28
CA ALA A 258 -17.81 -51.50 7.44
C ALA A 258 -17.97 -49.99 7.28
N SER A 259 -19.22 -49.58 7.05
CA SER A 259 -19.77 -48.23 7.20
C SER A 259 -20.09 -47.99 8.68
N GLN A 260 -19.79 -46.80 9.20
CA GLN A 260 -20.47 -46.25 10.39
C GLN A 260 -20.64 -44.74 10.27
N ASP A 261 -21.91 -44.32 10.20
CA ASP A 261 -22.39 -42.95 10.40
C ASP A 261 -22.31 -42.52 11.88
N PRO A 262 -22.34 -41.20 12.15
CA PRO A 262 -22.17 -40.64 13.49
C PRO A 262 -23.49 -40.52 14.26
N ALA A 263 -23.45 -40.83 15.56
CA ALA A 263 -24.56 -40.61 16.47
C ALA A 263 -24.66 -39.14 16.91
N GLU A 264 -25.86 -38.60 16.73
CA GLU A 264 -26.40 -37.42 17.41
C GLU A 264 -26.24 -37.52 18.93
N TRP A 265 -26.01 -36.40 19.62
CA TRP A 265 -26.54 -36.18 20.97
C TRP A 265 -26.99 -34.72 21.09
N SER A 266 -28.25 -34.56 21.50
CA SER A 266 -28.97 -33.31 21.62
C SER A 266 -29.02 -32.85 23.08
N SER A 267 -28.79 -31.55 23.28
CA SER A 267 -29.49 -30.65 24.21
C SER A 267 -29.60 -31.01 25.71
N ARG A 268 -29.02 -30.14 26.56
CA ARG A 268 -29.70 -29.54 27.73
C ARG A 268 -28.95 -28.29 28.19
N GLY A 269 -29.66 -27.18 28.30
CA GLY A 269 -29.14 -25.89 28.75
C GLY A 269 -29.40 -25.59 30.22
N ALA A 270 -28.88 -24.45 30.68
CA ALA A 270 -29.45 -23.63 31.74
C ALA A 270 -28.76 -22.25 31.76
N ASN A 271 -29.58 -21.21 31.69
CA ASN A 271 -29.22 -19.81 31.91
C ASN A 271 -28.91 -19.56 33.40
N GLN A 272 -27.84 -18.82 33.69
CA GLN A 272 -27.79 -17.91 34.86
C GLN A 272 -26.63 -16.93 34.74
N GLU A 273 -26.89 -15.70 34.32
CA GLU A 273 -26.03 -14.54 34.60
C GLU A 273 -26.85 -13.50 35.36
N HIS A 274 -26.55 -13.35 36.65
CA HIS A 274 -26.74 -12.13 37.42
C HIS A 274 -25.35 -11.52 37.61
N SER A 275 -25.17 -10.25 37.23
CA SER A 275 -24.00 -9.47 37.63
C SER A 275 -24.44 -8.06 37.95
N GLN A 276 -24.44 -7.74 39.24
CA GLN A 276 -24.40 -6.39 39.78
C GLN A 276 -23.12 -6.26 40.62
N ASP A 277 -22.36 -5.23 40.27
CA ASP A 277 -21.55 -4.32 41.08
C ASP A 277 -20.84 -4.81 42.36
N GLY A 278 -19.53 -4.59 42.37
CA GLY A 278 -18.94 -3.72 43.40
C GLY A 278 -17.89 -4.33 44.35
N ILE A 279 -16.85 -3.51 44.57
CA ILE A 279 -15.93 -3.45 45.73
C ILE A 279 -14.59 -4.23 45.63
N GLU A 280 -13.58 -3.50 45.17
CA GLU A 280 -12.41 -3.04 45.92
C GLU A 280 -11.62 -3.94 46.94
N TRP A 281 -10.31 -4.06 46.63
CA TRP A 281 -9.08 -4.19 47.44
C TRP A 281 -8.57 -5.51 48.07
N THR A 282 -7.24 -5.61 47.94
CA THR A 282 -6.20 -6.29 48.75
C THR A 282 -5.64 -7.64 48.32
N ALA A 283 -4.31 -7.72 48.51
CA ALA A 283 -3.39 -8.76 48.08
C ALA A 283 -3.10 -9.77 49.21
N ARG A 284 -2.93 -11.05 48.86
CA ARG A 284 -1.84 -11.93 49.34
C ARG A 284 -1.97 -13.37 48.77
N ILE A 285 -0.90 -13.78 48.10
CA ILE A 285 -0.11 -15.03 48.21
C ILE A 285 -0.82 -16.41 48.27
N ASN A 286 -0.23 -17.31 47.45
CA ASN A 286 -0.25 -18.79 47.39
C ASN A 286 -1.34 -19.48 46.55
N GLY A 287 -0.87 -20.27 45.58
CA GLY A 287 -1.69 -21.10 44.71
C GLY A 287 -0.86 -21.71 43.59
N THR A 288 -0.03 -22.69 43.95
CA THR A 288 0.61 -23.68 43.07
C THR A 288 -0.41 -24.30 42.11
N MET A 289 -0.12 -24.32 40.80
CA MET A 289 -0.63 -25.35 39.90
C MET A 289 0.44 -25.73 38.88
N SER A 290 0.76 -27.02 38.91
CA SER A 290 1.50 -27.79 37.92
C SER A 290 1.01 -27.55 36.50
N ASN A 291 1.93 -27.66 35.55
CA ASN A 291 1.71 -28.53 34.40
C ASN A 291 3.07 -28.97 33.84
N ASN A 292 3.25 -30.30 33.92
CA ASN A 292 4.39 -31.07 33.43
C ASN A 292 4.58 -30.93 31.92
N CYS A 293 5.84 -30.81 31.50
CA CYS A 293 6.36 -31.31 30.23
C CYS A 293 7.81 -31.71 30.50
N GLU A 294 7.96 -32.85 31.16
CA GLU A 294 9.24 -33.47 31.47
C GLU A 294 9.53 -34.48 30.35
N TRP A 295 10.56 -34.22 29.55
CA TRP A 295 11.17 -35.23 28.68
C TRP A 295 12.59 -35.49 29.22
N LEU A 296 12.69 -36.50 30.08
CA LEU A 296 13.93 -37.23 30.34
C LEU A 296 13.67 -38.69 30.00
N PRO A 297 14.59 -39.40 29.32
CA PRO A 297 14.49 -40.84 29.18
C PRO A 297 14.98 -41.51 30.47
N GLU A 298 14.11 -42.29 31.11
CA GLU A 298 14.51 -43.28 32.10
C GLU A 298 15.28 -44.41 31.40
N ALA A 299 16.54 -44.58 31.82
CA ALA A 299 17.33 -45.75 31.50
C ALA A 299 16.98 -46.86 32.50
N THR A 300 16.36 -47.93 32.00
CA THR A 300 16.29 -49.21 32.71
C THR A 300 17.66 -49.89 32.64
N GLY A 301 18.26 -50.15 33.80
CA GLY A 301 19.36 -51.10 33.93
C GLY A 301 18.81 -52.54 33.97
N ASP A 302 19.45 -53.44 33.22
CA ASP A 302 20.05 -54.65 33.78
C ASP A 302 21.01 -55.33 32.78
N GLU A 303 22.25 -55.46 33.25
CA GLU A 303 23.22 -56.56 33.09
C GLU A 303 23.20 -57.47 31.84
N LEU A 304 24.25 -57.37 31.00
CA LEU A 304 25.27 -58.44 30.82
C LEU A 304 26.33 -58.11 29.74
N SER A 305 27.58 -58.32 30.15
CA SER A 305 28.74 -58.77 29.36
C SER A 305 29.40 -57.89 28.28
N GLN A 306 30.63 -57.51 28.63
CA GLN A 306 31.89 -57.73 27.90
C GLN A 306 32.30 -56.75 26.77
N GLN A 307 33.60 -56.39 26.87
CA GLN A 307 34.49 -55.76 25.88
C GLN A 307 34.51 -54.22 25.82
N ARG A 308 35.39 -53.63 26.64
CA ARG A 308 36.09 -52.37 26.33
C ARG A 308 37.50 -52.68 25.83
N PRO A 309 37.99 -52.04 24.77
CA PRO A 309 39.42 -51.97 24.48
C PRO A 309 40.07 -50.79 25.23
N ASP A 310 41.27 -51.07 25.72
CA ASP A 310 42.26 -50.18 26.31
C ASP A 310 42.71 -49.07 25.34
N TRP A 311 42.92 -47.85 25.87
CA TRP A 311 44.08 -47.02 25.51
C TRP A 311 44.41 -46.06 26.67
N PRO A 312 45.70 -45.82 26.98
CA PRO A 312 46.10 -45.47 28.33
C PRO A 312 46.22 -43.95 28.58
N ALA A 313 46.06 -43.62 29.85
CA ALA A 313 46.45 -42.34 30.44
C ALA A 313 47.94 -42.41 30.82
N GLU A 314 48.72 -41.44 30.34
CA GLU A 314 50.02 -41.11 30.94
C GLU A 314 49.86 -39.85 31.79
N ALA A 315 50.29 -39.97 33.03
CA ALA A 315 50.48 -38.90 33.99
C ALA A 315 51.98 -38.64 34.15
N GLN A 316 52.41 -37.39 34.05
CA GLN A 316 53.62 -36.83 34.69
C GLN A 316 53.32 -35.35 34.99
N THR A 317 53.16 -34.93 36.25
CA THR A 317 54.17 -34.59 37.27
C THR A 317 54.84 -33.24 37.02
N GLU A 318 54.54 -32.31 37.94
CA GLU A 318 55.31 -31.18 38.50
C GLU A 318 56.30 -30.39 37.61
N GLN A 319 56.10 -29.06 37.56
CA GLN A 319 57.05 -28.09 38.17
C GLN A 319 56.51 -26.66 38.04
N ALA A 320 56.46 -25.95 39.17
CA ALA A 320 56.41 -24.49 39.23
C ALA A 320 57.80 -23.91 38.90
N PRO A 321 57.88 -22.66 38.44
CA PRO A 321 58.64 -21.73 39.28
C PRO A 321 58.09 -20.31 39.39
N GLU A 322 58.50 -19.78 40.54
CA GLU A 322 58.65 -18.43 41.06
C GLU A 322 58.51 -17.20 40.15
N THR A 323 57.92 -16.21 40.81
CA THR A 323 57.76 -14.78 40.53
C THR A 323 59.07 -14.00 40.36
N GLU A 324 59.13 -13.11 39.36
CA GLU A 324 59.83 -11.81 39.45
C GLU A 324 59.07 -10.70 38.68
N PRO A 325 59.14 -9.43 39.13
CA PRO A 325 58.27 -8.36 38.65
C PRO A 325 58.87 -7.56 37.48
N MET A 326 58.14 -7.44 36.37
CA MET A 326 58.49 -6.54 35.27
C MET A 326 57.98 -5.12 35.48
N GLN A 327 58.90 -4.19 35.26
CA GLN A 327 58.79 -2.75 35.39
C GLN A 327 57.80 -2.15 34.38
N VAL A 328 57.07 -1.13 34.84
CA VAL A 328 56.18 -0.29 34.04
C VAL A 328 57.02 0.84 33.43
N GLU A 329 57.27 0.78 32.12
CA GLU A 329 57.73 1.93 31.34
C GLU A 329 56.55 2.55 30.57
N GLN A 330 56.28 3.82 30.86
CA GLN A 330 55.36 4.67 30.11
C GLN A 330 56.05 5.19 28.84
N PRO A 331 55.39 5.29 27.69
CA PRO A 331 55.84 6.17 26.62
C PRO A 331 55.16 7.54 26.73
N THR A 332 56.02 8.53 26.92
CA THR A 332 55.81 9.97 26.67
C THR A 332 55.25 10.24 25.27
N TYR A 333 54.17 11.02 25.21
CA TYR A 333 53.70 11.71 24.02
C TYR A 333 54.64 12.88 23.69
N GLN A 334 55.22 12.90 22.50
CA GLN A 334 55.76 14.12 21.88
C GLN A 334 55.02 14.40 20.56
N SER A 335 54.72 15.68 20.41
CA SER A 335 53.99 16.34 19.33
C SER A 335 54.95 16.83 18.24
N THR A 336 54.40 17.41 17.16
CA THR A 336 55.03 18.09 15.99
C THR A 336 55.54 17.13 14.89
N GLU A 337 55.25 17.25 13.58
CA GLU A 337 55.10 18.38 12.65
C GLU A 337 54.28 18.01 11.38
N PRO A 338 53.90 18.96 10.49
CA PRO A 338 52.98 18.74 9.37
C PRO A 338 53.69 18.31 8.07
N ILE A 339 53.04 17.44 7.30
CA ILE A 339 53.50 17.01 5.97
C ILE A 339 53.09 18.02 4.90
N GLN A 340 54.10 18.45 4.16
CA GLN A 340 54.05 19.35 3.01
C GLN A 340 53.36 18.73 1.78
N GLU A 341 52.60 19.60 1.10
CA GLU A 341 52.24 19.54 -0.32
C GLU A 341 53.48 19.33 -1.21
N GLN A 342 53.49 18.28 -2.03
CA GLN A 342 54.31 18.22 -3.25
C GLN A 342 53.56 17.53 -4.40
N ASN A 343 53.40 18.35 -5.44
CA ASN A 343 53.27 18.10 -6.87
C ASN A 343 53.51 16.66 -7.39
N ALA A 344 52.63 16.23 -8.30
CA ALA A 344 52.98 15.33 -9.39
C ALA A 344 52.25 15.73 -10.69
N GLU A 345 53.03 16.19 -11.66
CA GLU A 345 52.68 16.41 -13.07
C GLU A 345 52.61 15.07 -13.86
N PRO A 346 52.16 15.08 -15.13
CA PRO A 346 51.44 13.95 -15.74
C PRO A 346 52.33 12.98 -16.52
N ALA A 347 51.87 11.73 -16.63
CA ALA A 347 52.42 10.74 -17.54
C ALA A 347 51.64 10.69 -18.86
N GLN A 348 52.42 10.66 -19.94
CA GLN A 348 52.04 10.67 -21.35
C GLN A 348 51.58 9.30 -21.88
N ASN A 349 50.91 9.37 -23.04
CA ASN A 349 50.98 8.44 -24.17
C ASN A 349 50.40 7.03 -24.04
N GLN A 350 49.22 6.84 -24.64
CA GLN A 350 49.01 5.69 -25.53
C GLN A 350 48.39 6.14 -26.86
N VAL A 351 49.08 5.73 -27.92
CA VAL A 351 48.80 5.94 -29.33
C VAL A 351 47.73 4.94 -29.77
N ALA A 352 46.57 5.41 -30.23
CA ALA A 352 45.57 4.60 -30.89
C ALA A 352 45.73 4.71 -32.42
N GLN A 353 45.84 3.56 -33.08
CA GLN A 353 45.88 3.42 -34.54
C GLN A 353 44.49 3.69 -35.16
N PRO A 354 44.42 4.22 -36.40
CA PRO A 354 43.15 4.45 -37.10
C PRO A 354 42.67 3.20 -37.85
N VAL A 355 41.37 2.89 -37.72
CA VAL A 355 40.64 1.90 -38.52
C VAL A 355 40.14 2.57 -39.81
N PRO A 356 40.24 1.94 -40.99
CA PRO A 356 39.84 2.56 -42.26
C PRO A 356 38.32 2.61 -42.44
N ALA A 357 37.86 3.75 -42.94
CA ALA A 357 36.46 4.05 -43.26
C ALA A 357 35.98 3.28 -44.51
N GLN A 358 34.79 2.69 -44.42
CA GLN A 358 34.03 2.22 -45.58
C GLN A 358 33.19 3.36 -46.18
N PRO A 359 33.02 3.42 -47.51
CA PRO A 359 32.26 4.48 -48.18
C PRO A 359 30.75 4.24 -48.08
N ALA A 360 30.04 5.29 -47.67
CA ALA A 360 28.57 5.34 -47.64
C ALA A 360 27.98 5.36 -49.06
N GLN A 361 26.95 4.55 -49.29
CA GLN A 361 26.13 4.61 -50.49
C GLN A 361 25.11 5.78 -50.41
N PRO A 362 24.77 6.41 -51.54
CA PRO A 362 23.83 7.54 -51.56
C PRO A 362 22.38 7.07 -51.44
N ALA A 363 21.65 7.63 -50.48
CA ALA A 363 20.21 7.47 -50.34
C ALA A 363 19.46 8.20 -51.47
N GLN A 364 18.49 7.52 -52.07
CA GLN A 364 17.60 8.09 -53.08
C GLN A 364 16.59 9.09 -52.47
N PRO A 365 16.15 10.12 -53.21
CA PRO A 365 15.17 11.08 -52.72
C PRO A 365 13.75 10.50 -52.75
N ALA A 366 13.10 10.51 -51.60
CA ALA A 366 11.68 10.20 -51.47
C ALA A 366 10.82 11.31 -52.09
N GLN A 367 9.85 10.92 -52.92
CA GLN A 367 8.89 11.82 -53.55
C GLN A 367 7.88 12.41 -52.54
N PRO A 368 7.38 13.64 -52.77
CA PRO A 368 6.38 14.26 -51.92
C PRO A 368 4.99 13.65 -52.14
N ALA A 369 4.38 13.15 -51.06
CA ALA A 369 2.99 12.74 -51.03
C ALA A 369 2.05 13.96 -51.15
N GLN A 370 1.06 13.86 -52.04
CA GLN A 370 0.04 14.88 -52.26
C GLN A 370 -0.93 14.99 -51.06
N PRO A 371 -1.48 16.18 -50.76
CA PRO A 371 -2.45 16.36 -49.70
C PRO A 371 -3.84 15.87 -50.11
N ALA A 372 -4.39 14.96 -49.29
CA ALA A 372 -5.77 14.51 -49.41
C ALA A 372 -6.76 15.67 -49.15
N GLN A 373 -7.73 15.80 -50.06
CA GLN A 373 -8.77 16.83 -50.03
C GLN A 373 -9.72 16.64 -48.84
N ARG A 374 -10.02 17.77 -48.20
CA ARG A 374 -10.92 17.91 -47.05
C ARG A 374 -12.37 17.77 -47.51
N ALA A 375 -13.05 16.70 -47.10
CA ALA A 375 -14.50 16.57 -47.27
C ALA A 375 -15.24 17.57 -46.36
N GLN A 376 -16.18 18.31 -46.94
CA GLN A 376 -17.08 19.21 -46.23
C GLN A 376 -18.15 18.42 -45.46
N PRO A 377 -18.52 18.81 -44.23
CA PRO A 377 -19.68 18.23 -43.57
C PRO A 377 -20.98 18.80 -44.14
N ALA A 378 -21.88 17.88 -44.50
CA ALA A 378 -23.24 18.15 -44.95
C ALA A 378 -24.06 18.90 -43.87
N GLN A 379 -24.77 19.94 -44.31
CA GLN A 379 -25.75 20.67 -43.51
C GLN A 379 -26.92 19.75 -43.15
N ARG A 380 -27.10 19.51 -41.85
CA ARG A 380 -28.26 18.79 -41.32
C ARG A 380 -29.45 19.73 -41.21
N ALA A 381 -30.56 19.34 -41.83
CA ALA A 381 -31.83 20.03 -41.82
C ALA A 381 -32.37 20.28 -40.41
N GLN A 382 -32.93 21.47 -40.21
CA GLN A 382 -33.71 21.87 -39.04
C GLN A 382 -35.06 21.13 -39.04
N PRO A 383 -35.49 20.49 -37.93
CA PRO A 383 -36.88 20.10 -37.78
C PRO A 383 -37.75 21.26 -37.30
N ALA A 384 -38.94 21.31 -37.89
CA ALA A 384 -39.99 22.29 -37.69
C ALA A 384 -40.49 22.38 -36.24
N ALA A 385 -40.94 23.58 -35.89
CA ALA A 385 -41.51 23.97 -34.62
C ALA A 385 -42.73 23.11 -34.22
N ALA A 386 -42.59 22.39 -33.10
CA ALA A 386 -43.71 21.82 -32.37
C ALA A 386 -44.05 22.72 -31.17
N ARG A 387 -45.36 22.92 -30.97
CA ARG A 387 -45.99 23.81 -29.97
C ARG A 387 -45.59 23.44 -28.53
N PRO A 388 -45.47 24.43 -27.62
CA PRO A 388 -45.21 24.17 -26.22
C PRO A 388 -46.48 23.65 -25.52
N VAL A 389 -46.45 22.39 -25.09
CA VAL A 389 -47.37 21.85 -24.08
C VAL A 389 -46.76 22.13 -22.72
N GLN A 390 -47.51 22.82 -21.87
CA GLN A 390 -47.13 23.14 -20.50
C GLN A 390 -46.92 21.83 -19.70
N ALA A 391 -45.69 21.56 -19.29
CA ALA A 391 -45.37 20.51 -18.33
C ALA A 391 -45.50 21.05 -16.90
N PRO A 392 -46.19 20.35 -15.98
CA PRO A 392 -46.27 20.75 -14.58
C PRO A 392 -44.91 20.63 -13.88
N SER A 393 -44.64 21.58 -12.98
CA SER A 393 -43.40 21.76 -12.22
C SER A 393 -42.91 20.49 -11.51
N LEU A 394 -41.83 19.90 -12.05
CA LEU A 394 -41.11 18.72 -11.52
C LEU A 394 -39.93 19.09 -10.59
N LEU A 395 -39.91 20.32 -10.03
CA LEU A 395 -38.75 20.86 -9.31
C LEU A 395 -38.70 20.58 -7.79
N GLN A 396 -39.69 19.89 -7.22
CA GLN A 396 -39.70 19.56 -5.78
C GLN A 396 -39.47 18.08 -5.47
N ALA A 397 -39.47 17.18 -6.45
CA ALA A 397 -39.31 15.74 -6.25
C ALA A 397 -37.87 15.20 -6.38
N THR A 398 -36.88 16.03 -6.75
CA THR A 398 -35.51 15.58 -7.01
C THR A 398 -34.55 15.68 -5.81
N HIS A 399 -35.02 16.15 -4.64
CA HIS A 399 -34.13 16.36 -3.48
C HIS A 399 -34.17 15.23 -2.43
N GLU A 400 -35.14 14.31 -2.49
CA GLU A 400 -35.27 13.21 -1.50
C GLU A 400 -34.62 11.87 -1.91
N LEU A 401 -34.09 11.76 -3.14
CA LEU A 401 -33.49 10.52 -3.66
C LEU A 401 -31.95 10.49 -3.72
N MET A 402 -31.27 11.49 -3.14
CA MET A 402 -29.81 11.46 -2.95
C MET A 402 -29.43 10.97 -1.55
N THR A 403 -29.99 9.85 -1.10
CA THR A 403 -29.30 9.10 -0.05
C THR A 403 -27.96 8.65 -0.65
N PRO A 404 -26.82 8.94 0.00
CA PRO A 404 -25.53 8.56 -0.55
C PRO A 404 -25.53 7.05 -0.69
N ALA A 405 -25.52 6.57 -1.94
CA ALA A 405 -25.49 5.15 -2.27
C ALA A 405 -24.46 4.49 -1.35
N THR A 406 -24.94 3.69 -0.41
CA THR A 406 -24.06 3.05 0.57
C THR A 406 -23.16 2.12 -0.22
N ASN A 407 -21.87 2.48 -0.32
CA ASN A 407 -20.91 1.70 -1.08
C ASN A 407 -21.05 0.21 -0.69
N PRO A 408 -21.20 -0.69 -1.68
CA PRO A 408 -21.42 -2.10 -1.40
C PRO A 408 -20.29 -2.62 -0.51
N LYS A 409 -20.66 -3.23 0.61
CA LYS A 409 -19.73 -3.84 1.56
C LYS A 409 -19.57 -5.31 1.19
N ILE A 410 -18.34 -5.72 0.94
CA ILE A 410 -17.99 -7.11 0.66
C ILE A 410 -17.69 -7.79 2.00
N GLN A 411 -18.37 -8.88 2.32
CA GLN A 411 -18.06 -9.65 3.52
C GLN A 411 -17.02 -10.73 3.20
N SER A 412 -16.00 -10.87 4.05
CA SER A 412 -15.04 -11.97 3.97
C SER A 412 -15.15 -12.87 5.19
N MET A 413 -15.21 -14.18 4.96
CA MET A 413 -15.19 -15.19 6.03
C MET A 413 -13.78 -15.58 6.45
N LEU A 414 -12.79 -15.34 5.59
CA LEU A 414 -11.39 -15.76 5.80
C LEU A 414 -10.53 -14.62 6.33
N TYR A 415 -10.82 -13.39 5.93
CA TYR A 415 -10.04 -12.21 6.31
C TYR A 415 -10.86 -11.30 7.21
N THR A 416 -10.17 -10.70 8.17
CA THR A 416 -10.72 -9.61 8.99
C THR A 416 -9.95 -8.33 8.70
N ARG A 417 -10.57 -7.17 8.83
CA ARG A 417 -9.87 -5.88 8.80
C ARG A 417 -9.86 -5.21 10.15
N LEU A 418 -8.84 -4.40 10.39
CA LEU A 418 -8.85 -3.45 11.49
C LEU A 418 -9.64 -2.20 11.13
N SER A 419 -10.15 -1.52 12.16
CA SER A 419 -10.65 -0.16 12.00
C SER A 419 -9.53 0.77 11.52
N ALA A 420 -9.88 1.74 10.67
CA ALA A 420 -8.96 2.80 10.28
C ALA A 420 -8.75 3.77 11.47
N THR A 421 -7.56 3.76 12.06
CA THR A 421 -7.26 4.50 13.30
C THR A 421 -6.12 5.48 13.05
N SER A 422 -6.44 6.77 12.96
CA SER A 422 -5.42 7.81 12.73
C SER A 422 -4.94 8.49 14.01
N ARG A 423 -5.66 8.34 15.13
CA ARG A 423 -5.44 9.08 16.39
C ARG A 423 -5.02 8.21 17.58
N TYR A 424 -5.05 6.90 17.42
CA TYR A 424 -4.74 5.96 18.50
C TYR A 424 -4.05 4.74 17.95
N CYS A 425 -3.28 4.07 18.79
CA CYS A 425 -2.64 2.83 18.42
C CYS A 425 -3.70 1.73 18.21
N LEU A 426 -3.49 0.92 17.18
CA LEU A 426 -4.29 -0.25 16.82
C LEU A 426 -4.43 -1.34 17.91
N VAL A 427 -3.59 -1.31 18.95
CA VAL A 427 -3.71 -2.18 20.12
C VAL A 427 -4.70 -1.59 21.12
N ARG A 428 -5.65 -2.42 21.58
CA ARG A 428 -6.73 -1.99 22.48
C ARG A 428 -6.16 -1.36 23.77
N ARG A 429 -6.73 -0.22 24.18
CA ARG A 429 -6.37 0.52 25.41
C ARG A 429 -4.92 1.06 25.46
N CYS A 430 -4.19 1.07 24.35
CA CYS A 430 -2.90 1.73 24.31
C CYS A 430 -3.07 3.26 24.40
N ARG A 431 -2.44 3.88 25.41
CA ARG A 431 -2.45 5.34 25.63
C ARG A 431 -1.20 6.05 25.10
N ASN A 432 -0.30 5.33 24.41
CA ASN A 432 0.91 5.94 23.88
C ASN A 432 0.57 6.90 22.75
N THR A 433 1.05 8.14 22.84
CA THR A 433 0.83 9.23 21.89
C THR A 433 1.87 9.25 20.77
N ALA A 434 3.03 8.61 20.96
CA ALA A 434 4.05 8.44 19.93
C ALA A 434 3.61 7.35 18.94
N LEU A 435 2.80 7.79 17.97
CA LEU A 435 2.18 6.94 16.95
C LEU A 435 2.98 7.00 15.65
N LEU A 436 3.22 5.84 15.07
CA LEU A 436 3.87 5.65 13.78
C LEU A 436 2.88 4.97 12.81
N PRO A 437 2.91 5.30 11.51
CA PRO A 437 2.20 4.50 10.52
C PRO A 437 2.67 3.05 10.59
N VAL A 438 1.75 2.09 10.46
CA VAL A 438 2.14 0.67 10.40
C VAL A 438 3.00 0.45 9.15
N PRO A 439 4.24 -0.05 9.28
CA PRO A 439 5.09 -0.33 8.12
C PRO A 439 4.45 -1.32 7.16
N ASN A 440 4.62 -1.13 5.86
CA ASN A 440 4.01 -2.00 4.85
C ASN A 440 4.38 -3.47 5.05
N GLY A 441 5.65 -3.75 5.40
CA GLY A 441 6.09 -5.11 5.67
C GLY A 441 5.29 -5.78 6.79
N ILE A 442 4.97 -5.06 7.87
CA ILE A 442 4.14 -5.60 8.95
C ILE A 442 2.70 -5.81 8.50
N ARG A 443 2.15 -4.92 7.65
CA ARG A 443 0.80 -5.11 7.09
C ARG A 443 0.71 -6.37 6.26
N ASP A 444 1.72 -6.61 5.43
CA ASP A 444 1.80 -7.80 4.58
C ASP A 444 1.82 -9.05 5.47
N VAL A 445 2.69 -9.09 6.47
CA VAL A 445 2.78 -10.24 7.37
C VAL A 445 1.47 -10.49 8.13
N LEU A 446 0.85 -9.45 8.69
CA LEU A 446 -0.46 -9.57 9.37
C LEU A 446 -1.55 -10.08 8.43
N LEU A 447 -1.53 -9.65 7.16
CA LEU A 447 -2.49 -10.11 6.16
C LEU A 447 -2.28 -11.60 5.84
N ILE A 448 -1.04 -12.05 5.72
CA ILE A 448 -0.72 -13.40 5.25
C ILE A 448 -0.82 -14.41 6.38
N GLU A 449 -0.16 -14.14 7.49
CA GLU A 449 -0.05 -15.06 8.63
C GLU A 449 -1.30 -15.01 9.51
N ASN A 450 -1.85 -13.82 9.75
CA ASN A 450 -2.97 -13.65 10.69
C ASN A 450 -4.32 -13.46 10.00
N LYS A 451 -4.34 -13.35 8.67
CA LYS A 451 -5.54 -13.01 7.89
C LYS A 451 -6.18 -11.70 8.36
N VAL A 452 -5.34 -10.74 8.76
CA VAL A 452 -5.76 -9.41 9.24
C VAL A 452 -5.30 -8.33 8.27
N TYR A 453 -6.24 -7.70 7.58
CA TYR A 453 -6.00 -6.51 6.78
C TYR A 453 -5.85 -5.27 7.66
N VAL A 454 -4.75 -4.55 7.47
CA VAL A 454 -4.45 -3.30 8.17
C VAL A 454 -4.56 -2.12 7.20
N PRO A 455 -5.54 -1.21 7.38
CA PRO A 455 -5.70 -0.05 6.50
C PRO A 455 -4.45 0.86 6.45
N HIS A 456 -4.27 1.57 5.34
CA HIS A 456 -3.07 2.39 5.11
C HIS A 456 -2.88 3.53 6.13
N ASN A 457 -3.94 4.00 6.76
CA ASN A 457 -3.90 5.06 7.77
C ASN A 457 -3.90 4.54 9.21
N ALA A 458 -3.78 3.22 9.41
CA ALA A 458 -3.65 2.65 10.74
C ALA A 458 -2.31 3.05 11.38
N MET A 459 -2.37 3.39 12.66
CA MET A 459 -1.24 3.83 13.45
C MET A 459 -0.91 2.82 14.56
N VAL A 460 0.36 2.63 14.86
CA VAL A 460 0.88 1.79 15.94
C VAL A 460 1.94 2.55 16.72
N CYS A 461 1.97 2.40 18.04
CA CYS A 461 3.07 2.99 18.81
C CYS A 461 4.34 2.15 18.69
N GLN A 462 5.50 2.78 18.85
CA GLN A 462 6.80 2.11 18.75
C GLN A 462 6.90 0.87 19.66
N ARG A 463 6.38 0.96 20.89
CA ARG A 463 6.32 -0.18 21.82
C ARG A 463 5.58 -1.39 21.23
N HIS A 464 4.40 -1.21 20.66
CA HIS A 464 3.63 -2.33 20.12
C HIS A 464 4.14 -2.83 18.78
N LEU A 465 4.77 -1.96 17.99
CA LEU A 465 5.46 -2.36 16.78
C LEU A 465 6.58 -3.38 17.10
N TYR A 466 7.27 -3.21 18.24
CA TYR A 466 8.40 -4.06 18.61
C TYR A 466 8.08 -5.25 19.51
N VAL A 467 7.01 -5.17 20.32
CA VAL A 467 6.59 -6.28 21.19
C VAL A 467 5.97 -7.43 20.41
N ASP A 468 5.51 -7.19 19.16
CA ASP A 468 5.03 -8.23 18.24
C ASP A 468 3.79 -9.01 18.75
N ASP A 469 3.06 -8.43 19.69
CA ASP A 469 1.84 -9.02 20.26
C ASP A 469 0.59 -8.58 19.49
N TRP A 470 0.55 -8.99 18.22
CA TRP A 470 -0.54 -8.67 17.29
C TRP A 470 -1.83 -9.45 17.58
N ARG A 471 -1.82 -10.35 18.57
CA ARG A 471 -3.05 -11.02 19.05
C ARG A 471 -3.99 -10.03 19.74
N LYS A 472 -3.47 -8.92 20.27
CA LYS A 472 -4.23 -7.87 20.99
C LYS A 472 -4.83 -6.78 20.09
N LEU A 473 -4.82 -6.96 18.78
CA LEU A 473 -5.40 -6.03 17.82
C LEU A 473 -6.91 -5.82 18.06
N LYS A 474 -7.37 -4.57 18.04
CA LYS A 474 -8.79 -4.21 18.26
C LYS A 474 -9.58 -4.22 16.96
N GLY A 475 -10.87 -4.56 17.06
CA GLY A 475 -11.87 -4.17 16.06
C GLY A 475 -11.72 -4.92 14.75
N ARG A 476 -11.74 -6.25 14.84
CA ARG A 476 -11.83 -7.15 13.69
C ARG A 476 -13.22 -7.01 13.09
N LEU A 477 -13.28 -6.40 11.92
CA LEU A 477 -14.48 -6.26 11.12
C LEU A 477 -14.37 -7.18 9.91
N ASN A 478 -15.48 -7.74 9.45
CA ASN A 478 -15.50 -8.67 8.31
C ASN A 478 -16.03 -8.01 7.03
N ASP A 479 -16.43 -6.74 7.10
CA ASP A 479 -16.87 -5.97 5.93
C ASP A 479 -15.68 -5.27 5.28
N PHE A 480 -15.62 -5.20 3.96
CA PHE A 480 -14.55 -4.59 3.19
C PHE A 480 -15.14 -3.68 2.12
N SER A 481 -14.51 -2.55 1.87
CA SER A 481 -14.80 -1.79 0.64
C SER A 481 -14.14 -2.46 -0.57
N PRO A 482 -14.66 -2.29 -1.80
CA PRO A 482 -14.01 -2.81 -3.01
C PRO A 482 -12.52 -2.46 -3.11
N PHE A 483 -12.15 -1.21 -2.82
CA PHE A 483 -10.75 -0.76 -2.81
C PHE A 483 -9.85 -1.50 -1.82
N GLN A 484 -10.40 -1.97 -0.69
CA GLN A 484 -9.63 -2.74 0.29
C GLN A 484 -9.41 -4.17 -0.19
N VAL A 485 -10.40 -4.75 -0.86
CA VAL A 485 -10.27 -6.07 -1.48
C VAL A 485 -9.20 -6.03 -2.58
N ASP A 486 -9.21 -5.00 -3.42
CA ASP A 486 -8.15 -4.80 -4.43
C ASP A 486 -6.76 -4.66 -3.80
N ASP A 487 -6.64 -3.90 -2.70
CA ASP A 487 -5.37 -3.75 -1.97
C ASP A 487 -4.90 -5.09 -1.37
N ILE A 488 -5.82 -5.91 -0.85
CA ILE A 488 -5.52 -7.26 -0.37
C ILE A 488 -4.95 -8.10 -1.51
N PHE A 489 -5.60 -8.14 -2.68
CA PHE A 489 -5.13 -8.93 -3.81
C PHE A 489 -3.76 -8.47 -4.31
N LYS A 490 -3.54 -7.16 -4.43
CA LYS A 490 -2.23 -6.60 -4.81
C LYS A 490 -1.13 -7.02 -3.84
N ARG A 491 -1.40 -7.01 -2.53
CA ARG A 491 -0.42 -7.45 -1.51
C ARG A 491 -0.16 -8.95 -1.57
N LEU A 492 -1.20 -9.76 -1.73
CA LEU A 492 -1.05 -11.21 -1.86
C LEU A 492 -0.27 -11.58 -3.13
N GLN A 493 -0.52 -10.90 -4.25
CA GLN A 493 0.24 -11.09 -5.49
C GLN A 493 1.70 -10.70 -5.30
N LYS A 494 1.97 -9.53 -4.71
CA LYS A 494 3.34 -9.10 -4.39
C LYS A 494 4.07 -10.12 -3.50
N TYR A 495 3.38 -10.68 -2.51
CA TYR A 495 3.97 -11.64 -1.58
C TYR A 495 4.30 -12.98 -2.22
N ARG A 496 3.54 -13.44 -3.21
CA ARG A 496 3.86 -14.69 -3.94
C ARG A 496 5.28 -14.69 -4.52
N HIS A 497 5.82 -13.52 -4.82
CA HIS A 497 7.17 -13.36 -5.35
C HIS A 497 8.21 -12.98 -4.28
N HIS A 498 7.80 -12.80 -3.02
CA HIS A 498 8.69 -12.36 -1.96
C HIS A 498 9.09 -13.54 -1.09
N THR A 499 10.20 -14.18 -1.46
CA THR A 499 10.90 -15.12 -0.58
C THR A 499 11.78 -14.34 0.39
N ILE A 500 11.67 -14.66 1.69
CA ILE A 500 12.50 -14.04 2.71
C ILE A 500 13.85 -14.74 2.70
N ASP A 501 14.90 -14.03 2.27
CA ASP A 501 16.26 -14.55 2.29
C ASP A 501 16.89 -14.36 3.68
N PHE A 502 16.73 -15.37 4.54
CA PHE A 502 17.35 -15.43 5.86
C PHE A 502 18.87 -15.66 5.83
N GLU A 503 19.48 -15.91 4.66
CA GLU A 503 20.94 -15.95 4.52
C GLU A 503 21.52 -14.53 4.45
N ARG A 504 20.81 -13.63 3.77
CA ARG A 504 21.21 -12.23 3.50
C ARG A 504 20.35 -11.26 4.29
N VAL A 505 20.41 -11.37 5.62
CA VAL A 505 19.63 -10.57 6.58
C VAL A 505 19.79 -9.05 6.36
N GLU A 506 20.92 -8.61 5.78
CA GLU A 506 21.17 -7.21 5.39
C GLU A 506 20.19 -6.69 4.34
N ARG A 507 19.74 -7.57 3.42
CA ARG A 507 18.82 -7.23 2.33
C ARG A 507 17.35 -7.32 2.75
N MET A 508 17.06 -7.91 3.91
CA MET A 508 15.70 -7.97 4.44
C MET A 508 15.21 -6.56 4.81
N ASP A 509 13.93 -6.28 4.50
CA ASP A 509 13.27 -5.06 4.99
C ASP A 509 13.47 -4.94 6.52
N PRO A 510 13.88 -3.77 7.04
CA PRO A 510 14.18 -3.61 8.46
C PRO A 510 13.03 -4.05 9.39
N HIS A 511 11.77 -3.88 8.96
CA HIS A 511 10.61 -4.26 9.76
C HIS A 511 10.37 -5.77 9.73
N TRP A 512 10.63 -6.44 8.60
CA TRP A 512 10.59 -7.91 8.52
C TRP A 512 11.67 -8.54 9.38
N ARG A 513 12.89 -8.00 9.28
CA ARG A 513 14.02 -8.40 10.12
C ARG A 513 13.67 -8.29 11.60
N PHE A 514 13.15 -7.15 12.02
CA PHE A 514 12.75 -6.96 13.40
C PHE A 514 11.57 -7.87 13.80
N TYR A 515 10.60 -8.06 12.91
CA TYR A 515 9.43 -8.92 13.16
C TYR A 515 9.82 -10.39 13.37
N TYR A 516 10.69 -10.94 12.53
CA TYR A 516 11.09 -12.34 12.58
C TYR A 516 12.24 -12.59 13.56
N LEU A 517 13.26 -11.74 13.55
CA LEU A 517 14.51 -11.97 14.29
C LEU A 517 14.59 -11.15 15.59
N GLY A 518 13.86 -10.04 15.69
CA GLY A 518 13.94 -9.13 16.85
C GLY A 518 15.26 -8.35 16.97
N LEU A 519 16.12 -8.43 15.95
CA LEU A 519 17.47 -7.84 15.94
C LEU A 519 17.64 -6.86 14.77
N THR A 520 18.51 -5.87 14.99
CA THR A 520 19.10 -5.06 13.91
C THR A 520 20.17 -5.87 13.14
N VAL A 521 20.64 -5.35 12.00
CA VAL A 521 21.70 -6.04 11.22
C VAL A 521 23.01 -6.07 12.00
N GLU A 522 23.30 -4.99 12.71
CA GLU A 522 24.50 -4.81 13.50
C GLU A 522 24.53 -5.81 14.65
N GLN A 523 23.40 -5.97 15.35
CA GLN A 523 23.24 -6.96 16.42
C GLN A 523 23.32 -8.39 15.88
N PHE A 524 22.66 -8.68 14.76
CA PHE A 524 22.71 -10.00 14.13
C PHE A 524 24.15 -10.37 13.72
N ASN A 525 24.87 -9.44 13.10
CA ASN A 525 26.26 -9.64 12.70
C ASN A 525 27.21 -9.71 13.90
N LYS A 526 26.92 -8.96 14.98
CA LYS A 526 27.63 -9.11 16.26
C LYS A 526 27.49 -10.53 16.79
N PHE A 527 26.29 -11.10 16.75
CA PHE A 527 26.00 -12.48 17.17
C PHE A 527 26.87 -13.51 16.44
N ILE A 528 26.96 -13.39 15.12
CA ILE A 528 27.78 -14.29 14.29
C ILE A 528 29.28 -14.13 14.57
N ARG A 529 29.75 -12.91 14.87
CA ARG A 529 31.17 -12.65 15.16
C ARG A 529 31.59 -13.12 16.56
N GLU A 530 30.73 -12.96 17.56
CA GLU A 530 31.05 -13.28 18.95
C GLU A 530 30.92 -14.78 19.28
N ILE A 531 30.30 -15.57 18.41
CA ILE A 531 30.14 -17.02 18.58
C ILE A 531 30.74 -17.72 17.35
N PRO A 532 32.08 -17.87 17.28
CA PRO A 532 32.76 -18.45 16.12
C PRO A 532 32.35 -19.90 15.85
N GLU A 533 31.90 -20.64 16.87
CA GLU A 533 31.40 -22.02 16.77
C GLU A 533 30.24 -22.14 15.79
N LEU A 534 29.39 -21.10 15.67
CA LEU A 534 28.34 -21.07 14.65
C LEU A 534 28.94 -21.23 13.26
N SER A 535 29.98 -20.45 12.96
CA SER A 535 30.63 -20.44 11.65
C SER A 535 31.48 -21.68 11.40
N HIS A 536 32.09 -22.26 12.44
CA HIS A 536 32.92 -23.46 12.32
C HIS A 536 32.10 -24.75 12.18
N GLN A 537 30.97 -24.87 12.89
CA GLN A 537 30.19 -26.11 12.92
C GLN A 537 29.06 -26.15 11.89
N LEU A 538 28.55 -24.99 11.46
CA LEU A 538 27.38 -24.92 10.58
C LEU A 538 27.77 -24.47 9.17
N ARG A 539 27.26 -25.16 8.15
CA ARG A 539 27.48 -24.80 6.74
C ARG A 539 26.87 -23.43 6.39
N ARG A 540 25.79 -23.04 7.06
CA ARG A 540 25.03 -21.79 6.81
C ARG A 540 24.67 -21.13 8.15
N PRO A 541 25.66 -20.54 8.85
CA PRO A 541 25.49 -20.06 10.22
C PRO A 541 24.40 -19.00 10.35
N ARG A 542 24.29 -18.11 9.35
CA ARG A 542 23.29 -17.02 9.33
C ARG A 542 21.87 -17.53 9.24
N ARG A 543 21.61 -18.47 8.33
CA ARG A 543 20.29 -19.10 8.21
C ARG A 543 19.94 -19.92 9.44
N ALA A 544 20.87 -20.73 9.93
CA ALA A 544 20.67 -21.54 11.12
C ALA A 544 20.37 -20.68 12.36
N LEU A 545 21.12 -19.61 12.58
CA LEU A 545 20.83 -18.62 13.62
C LEU A 545 19.45 -17.98 13.42
N SER A 546 19.08 -17.64 12.18
CA SER A 546 17.76 -17.08 11.89
C SER A 546 16.63 -18.06 12.23
N ILE A 547 16.78 -19.36 11.94
CA ILE A 547 15.82 -20.41 12.33
C ILE A 547 15.65 -20.41 13.85
N PHE A 548 16.75 -20.40 14.60
CA PHE A 548 16.71 -20.35 16.06
C PHE A 548 16.03 -19.10 16.61
N LEU A 549 16.33 -17.91 16.07
CA LEU A 549 15.71 -16.66 16.51
C LEU A 549 14.21 -16.62 16.21
N VAL A 550 13.78 -17.15 15.05
CA VAL A 550 12.36 -17.28 14.71
C VAL A 550 11.66 -18.27 15.65
N ASP A 551 12.27 -19.41 15.96
CA ASP A 551 11.76 -20.41 16.91
C ASP A 551 11.50 -19.78 18.28
N LEU A 552 12.50 -19.07 18.82
CA LEU A 552 12.41 -18.36 20.10
C LEU A 552 11.28 -17.32 20.12
N ARG A 553 11.16 -16.54 19.04
CA ARG A 553 10.26 -15.38 19.02
C ARG A 553 8.82 -15.75 18.72
N LYS A 554 8.59 -16.56 17.68
CA LYS A 554 7.24 -16.89 17.20
C LYS A 554 6.60 -18.02 17.98
N ARG A 555 7.41 -18.87 18.64
CA ARG A 555 6.92 -20.10 19.26
C ARG A 555 6.06 -20.87 18.26
N CYS A 556 6.58 -21.02 17.05
CA CYS A 556 5.86 -21.68 15.97
C CYS A 556 5.40 -23.05 16.45
N ALA A 557 4.10 -23.31 16.38
CA ALA A 557 3.53 -24.53 16.94
C ALA A 557 3.95 -25.79 16.17
N SER A 558 4.39 -25.65 14.91
CA SER A 558 4.87 -26.76 14.11
C SER A 558 6.16 -26.45 13.37
N MET A 559 7.07 -27.44 13.35
CA MET A 559 8.28 -27.42 12.52
C MET A 559 7.93 -27.29 11.04
N GLN A 560 6.77 -27.77 10.61
CA GLN A 560 6.34 -27.69 9.21
C GLN A 560 6.08 -26.25 8.75
N GLN A 561 5.53 -25.40 9.63
CA GLN A 561 5.35 -23.96 9.31
C GLN A 561 6.69 -23.25 9.16
N MET A 562 7.66 -23.56 10.03
CA MET A 562 9.01 -23.00 9.90
C MET A 562 9.71 -23.52 8.65
N ALA A 563 9.63 -24.81 8.35
CA ALA A 563 10.22 -25.40 7.15
C ALA A 563 9.70 -24.71 5.87
N ALA A 564 8.39 -24.44 5.82
CA ALA A 564 7.78 -23.68 4.73
C ALA A 564 8.30 -22.23 4.66
N LEU A 565 8.42 -21.54 5.80
CA LEU A 565 8.95 -20.17 5.87
C LEU A 565 10.39 -20.06 5.34
N PHE A 566 11.24 -21.03 5.68
CA PHE A 566 12.64 -21.08 5.24
C PHE A 566 12.84 -21.76 3.87
N SER A 567 11.76 -22.26 3.25
CA SER A 567 11.79 -22.99 1.98
C SER A 567 12.81 -24.14 2.00
N MET A 568 12.78 -24.96 3.05
CA MET A 568 13.73 -26.07 3.22
C MET A 568 13.05 -27.33 3.77
N PRO A 569 13.62 -28.53 3.53
CA PRO A 569 13.11 -29.76 4.13
C PRO A 569 13.14 -29.71 5.67
N ARG A 570 12.14 -30.33 6.29
CA ARG A 570 11.95 -30.32 7.75
C ARG A 570 13.17 -30.89 8.47
N GLU A 571 13.73 -31.99 7.99
CA GLU A 571 14.83 -32.72 8.60
C GLU A 571 16.12 -31.87 8.60
N ALA A 572 16.34 -31.12 7.52
CA ALA A 572 17.46 -30.19 7.42
C ALA A 572 17.30 -29.04 8.42
N MET A 573 16.09 -28.50 8.56
CA MET A 573 15.80 -27.42 9.51
C MET A 573 15.95 -27.90 10.96
N GLU A 574 15.45 -29.08 11.29
CA GLU A 574 15.59 -29.68 12.63
C GLU A 574 17.06 -29.99 12.98
N ARG A 575 17.86 -30.39 11.99
CA ARG A 575 19.32 -30.55 12.16
C ARG A 575 19.99 -29.23 12.49
N ASP A 576 19.73 -28.18 11.69
CA ASP A 576 20.29 -26.84 11.91
C ASP A 576 19.85 -26.26 13.28
N LEU A 577 18.57 -26.39 13.62
CA LEU A 577 18.02 -25.91 14.89
C LEU A 577 18.64 -26.63 16.11
N ARG A 578 18.81 -27.96 16.04
CA ARG A 578 19.47 -28.74 17.10
C ARG A 578 20.92 -28.33 17.29
N ALA A 579 21.66 -28.18 16.19
CA ALA A 579 23.06 -27.79 16.24
C ALA A 579 23.22 -26.37 16.82
N VAL A 580 22.38 -25.41 16.41
CA VAL A 580 22.39 -24.07 17.01
C VAL A 580 22.01 -24.12 18.48
N LYS A 581 20.97 -24.87 18.88
CA LYS A 581 20.58 -25.02 20.30
C LYS A 581 21.72 -25.57 21.15
N TYR A 582 22.46 -26.55 20.65
CA TYR A 582 23.63 -27.11 21.31
C TYR A 582 24.73 -26.04 21.51
N ILE A 583 25.08 -25.30 20.45
CA ILE A 583 26.07 -24.21 20.53
C ILE A 583 25.58 -23.09 21.47
N MET A 584 24.29 -22.75 21.44
CA MET A 584 23.72 -21.73 22.31
C MET A 584 23.74 -22.15 23.79
N ALA A 585 23.60 -23.44 24.08
CA ALA A 585 23.65 -23.96 25.44
C ALA A 585 25.06 -23.95 26.04
N SER A 586 26.11 -23.90 25.21
CA SER A 586 27.51 -23.81 25.68
C SER A 586 27.99 -22.37 25.90
N ILE A 587 27.19 -21.36 25.55
CA ILE A 587 27.57 -19.95 25.72
C ILE A 587 27.39 -19.53 27.18
N ASP A 588 28.37 -18.77 27.71
CA ASP A 588 28.28 -18.18 29.04
C ASP A 588 27.09 -17.19 29.17
N SER A 589 26.50 -17.16 30.36
CA SER A 589 25.32 -16.34 30.67
C SER A 589 25.56 -14.84 30.46
N ALA A 590 26.76 -14.33 30.72
CA ALA A 590 27.08 -12.92 30.50
C ALA A 590 27.09 -12.59 28.99
N LEU A 591 27.68 -13.47 28.16
CA LEU A 591 27.66 -13.29 26.71
C LEU A 591 26.22 -13.35 26.18
N TRP A 592 25.40 -14.29 26.68
CA TRP A 592 23.98 -14.37 26.35
C TRP A 592 23.24 -13.06 26.63
N HIS A 593 23.39 -12.50 27.84
CA HIS A 593 22.75 -11.23 28.19
C HIS A 593 23.27 -10.03 27.38
N SER A 594 24.52 -10.07 26.93
CA SER A 594 25.11 -9.01 26.09
C SER A 594 24.63 -9.04 24.63
N LEU A 595 24.26 -10.22 24.14
CA LEU A 595 23.84 -10.47 22.76
C LEU A 595 22.33 -10.36 22.58
N PHE A 596 21.53 -10.76 23.58
CA PHE A 596 20.08 -10.68 23.54
C PHE A 596 19.59 -9.39 24.19
N PRO A 597 19.13 -8.41 23.39
CA PRO A 597 18.62 -7.18 23.96
C PRO A 597 17.31 -7.50 24.71
N PRO A 598 16.98 -6.77 25.79
CA PRO A 598 15.88 -7.11 26.70
C PRO A 598 14.48 -7.13 26.05
N ASN A 599 14.35 -6.59 24.83
CA ASN A 599 13.15 -6.67 24.01
C ASN A 599 12.97 -8.03 23.31
N LEU A 600 14.03 -8.81 23.11
CA LEU A 600 13.93 -10.23 22.82
C LEU A 600 13.53 -10.93 24.12
N ARG A 601 12.23 -10.94 24.39
CA ARG A 601 11.66 -11.75 25.47
C ARG A 601 11.78 -13.22 25.10
N VAL A 602 12.97 -13.78 25.27
CA VAL A 602 13.13 -15.21 25.50
C VAL A 602 12.44 -15.43 26.84
N ARG A 603 11.18 -15.90 26.83
CA ARG A 603 10.66 -16.39 28.11
C ARG A 603 11.52 -17.61 28.44
N PRO A 604 12.10 -17.70 29.64
CA PRO A 604 12.83 -18.89 30.05
C PRO A 604 11.92 -20.10 29.80
N HIS A 605 12.50 -21.12 29.18
CA HIS A 605 11.83 -22.39 28.94
C HIS A 605 11.61 -23.12 30.24
#